data_AF-A0A180ETS0-F1
#
_entry.id   AF-A0A180ETS0-F1
#
_cell.length_a   1.000
_cell.length_b   1.000
_cell.length_c   1.000
_cell.angle_alpha   90.00
_cell.angle_beta   90.00
_cell.angle_gamma   90.00
#
_symmetry.space_group_name_H-M   'P 1'
#
loop_
_entity.id
_entity.type
_entity.pdbx_description
1 polymer ?
#
loop_
_entity_poly.entity_id
_entity_poly.type
_entity_poly.pdbx_seq_one_letter_code
_entity_poly.pdbx_strand_id
1 'polypeptide(L)'
;MRFLVILSCIFLLFCTCDSAPSNGERDGAVVFLNYEQDQQLLTTRMNLGLAGEAPITGVPTVYGSPLDSFTRQGVTTWQLRKNLNYPSVIPLEIPCGDALCNRDVKLAPVFVDSFPNVIDPKKDLQVAYGPEALTSSESLVFYFGPQDRSAPEKIKLVGPTNSPVATLPSDALAKLKPGKYNVYLIKQQLKRDTTARLWTSIQAEYMTRTRLIEVAE
;
A
#
# COMPACT_ATOMS: atom_id res chain seq x y z
N MET A 1 45.16 45.27 49.32
CA MET A 1 46.12 45.80 48.33
C MET A 1 46.20 44.78 47.19
N ARG A 2 45.73 45.16 45.98
CA ARG A 2 45.96 44.48 44.66
C ARG A 2 45.24 43.12 44.47
N PHE A 3 44.65 42.72 43.34
CA PHE A 3 44.44 43.31 42.01
C PHE A 3 43.26 42.56 41.33
N LEU A 4 42.64 43.22 40.35
CA LEU A 4 41.53 42.85 39.45
C LEU A 4 41.92 41.74 38.42
N VAL A 5 40.91 41.15 37.74
CA VAL A 5 40.81 40.61 36.34
C VAL A 5 40.07 39.26 36.34
N ILE A 6 38.74 39.19 36.14
CA ILE A 6 37.95 39.09 34.88
C ILE A 6 38.33 37.91 33.96
N LEU A 7 37.30 37.13 33.57
CA LEU A 7 37.09 36.42 32.29
C LEU A 7 37.15 34.87 32.29
N SER A 8 35.97 34.24 32.28
CA SER A 8 35.58 33.17 31.32
C SER A 8 34.24 32.57 31.77
N CYS A 9 33.15 32.95 31.10
CA CYS A 9 32.56 32.20 29.98
C CYS A 9 31.92 30.88 30.42
N ILE A 10 30.65 31.02 30.83
CA ILE A 10 29.49 30.30 30.30
C ILE A 10 29.86 29.09 29.43
N PHE A 11 29.86 27.90 30.03
CA PHE A 11 29.58 26.63 29.35
C PHE A 11 28.40 25.96 30.06
N LEU A 12 27.27 26.67 30.07
CA LEU A 12 25.96 26.02 30.11
C LEU A 12 25.69 25.47 28.71
N LEU A 13 25.07 24.29 28.65
CA LEU A 13 24.66 23.56 27.45
C LEU A 13 25.72 22.64 26.84
N PHE A 14 26.24 21.69 27.64
CA PHE A 14 26.31 20.33 27.10
C PHE A 14 24.87 19.82 26.96
N CYS A 15 24.18 20.28 25.91
CA CYS A 15 23.26 19.39 25.24
C CYS A 15 24.11 18.18 24.86
N THR A 16 23.94 17.08 25.56
CA THR A 16 24.18 15.77 24.95
C THR A 16 23.20 15.72 23.79
N CYS A 17 23.63 16.24 22.63
CA CYS A 17 23.19 15.71 21.36
C CYS A 17 23.61 14.25 21.43
N ASP A 18 22.71 13.43 21.97
CA ASP A 18 22.81 12.00 21.79
C ASP A 18 23.03 11.82 20.29
N SER A 19 24.08 11.09 19.96
CA SER A 19 24.41 10.86 18.56
C SER A 19 23.14 10.35 17.89
N ALA A 20 22.74 10.95 16.76
CA ALA A 20 21.70 10.36 15.93
C ALA A 20 22.03 8.88 15.82
N PRO A 21 21.09 7.96 16.19
CA PRO A 21 21.42 6.55 16.32
C PRO A 21 22.17 6.16 15.06
N SER A 22 23.40 5.66 15.26
CA SER A 22 24.25 5.25 14.16
C SER A 22 23.41 4.42 13.20
N ASN A 23 23.71 4.51 11.92
CA ASN A 23 23.14 3.63 10.89
C ASN A 23 23.60 2.19 11.19
N GLY A 24 23.09 1.59 12.28
CA GLY A 24 23.15 0.16 12.50
C GLY A 24 22.49 -0.48 11.29
N GLU A 25 23.10 -1.56 10.83
CA GLU A 25 22.48 -2.39 9.80
C GLU A 25 21.07 -2.75 10.30
N ARG A 26 20.05 -2.44 9.50
CA ARG A 26 18.64 -2.75 9.80
C ARG A 26 18.17 -3.81 8.84
N ASP A 27 17.36 -4.72 9.34
CA ASP A 27 16.66 -5.64 8.47
C ASP A 27 15.66 -4.86 7.60
N GLY A 28 15.44 -5.36 6.40
CA GLY A 28 14.54 -4.80 5.41
C GLY A 28 13.48 -5.81 5.01
N ALA A 29 12.22 -5.39 4.95
CA ALA A 29 11.16 -6.21 4.39
C ALA A 29 10.42 -5.46 3.26
N VAL A 30 10.32 -6.10 2.11
CA VAL A 30 9.45 -5.65 1.01
C VAL A 30 8.26 -6.59 0.93
N VAL A 31 7.06 -6.06 1.16
CA VAL A 31 5.82 -6.84 1.26
C VAL A 31 4.85 -6.39 0.19
N PHE A 32 4.26 -7.35 -0.51
CA PHE A 32 3.18 -7.15 -1.47
C PHE A 32 1.95 -7.90 -0.97
N LEU A 33 0.87 -7.18 -0.72
CA LEU A 33 -0.44 -7.72 -0.35
C LEU A 33 -1.41 -7.41 -1.50
N ASN A 34 -2.10 -8.42 -2.01
CA ASN A 34 -3.13 -8.25 -3.01
C ASN A 34 -4.37 -9.02 -2.58
N TYR A 35 -5.50 -8.33 -2.47
CA TYR A 35 -6.79 -8.93 -2.17
C TYR A 35 -7.72 -8.82 -3.37
N GLU A 36 -8.27 -9.94 -3.81
CA GLU A 36 -9.26 -10.03 -4.89
C GLU A 36 -10.65 -10.33 -4.31
N GLN A 37 -11.59 -9.38 -4.43
CA GLN A 37 -12.92 -9.51 -3.81
C GLN A 37 -13.75 -10.65 -4.41
N ASP A 38 -13.73 -10.85 -5.74
CA ASP A 38 -14.53 -11.90 -6.40
C ASP A 38 -14.14 -13.31 -5.93
N GLN A 39 -12.86 -13.55 -5.69
CA GLN A 39 -12.35 -14.84 -5.22
C GLN A 39 -12.24 -14.92 -3.70
N GLN A 40 -12.49 -13.81 -2.99
CA GLN A 40 -12.21 -13.65 -1.57
C GLN A 40 -10.78 -14.10 -1.22
N LEU A 41 -9.81 -13.65 -2.02
CA LEU A 41 -8.48 -14.22 -2.04
C LEU A 41 -7.44 -13.19 -1.62
N LEU A 42 -6.71 -13.48 -0.54
CA LEU A 42 -5.50 -12.75 -0.18
C LEU A 42 -4.28 -13.48 -0.72
N THR A 43 -3.51 -12.80 -1.55
CA THR A 43 -2.18 -13.23 -2.01
C THR A 43 -1.14 -12.32 -1.38
N THR A 44 -0.11 -12.91 -0.78
CA THR A 44 1.01 -12.18 -0.19
C THR A 44 2.32 -12.68 -0.75
N ARG A 45 3.24 -11.75 -0.98
CA ARG A 45 4.65 -12.03 -1.23
C ARG A 45 5.53 -11.13 -0.36
N MET A 46 6.56 -11.68 0.24
CA MET A 46 7.49 -10.96 1.09
C MET A 46 8.94 -11.34 0.78
N ASN A 47 9.79 -10.34 0.62
CA ASN A 47 11.23 -10.51 0.53
C ASN A 47 11.87 -9.88 1.76
N LEU A 48 12.74 -10.64 2.42
CA LEU A 48 13.51 -10.17 3.58
C LEU A 48 14.95 -9.95 3.14
N GLY A 49 15.49 -8.77 3.44
CA GLY A 49 16.91 -8.46 3.39
C GLY A 49 17.39 -8.30 4.83
N LEU A 50 18.51 -8.91 5.18
CA LEU A 50 19.03 -8.84 6.54
C LEU A 50 20.20 -7.88 6.65
N ALA A 51 20.29 -7.29 7.83
CA ALA A 51 21.48 -6.63 8.34
C ALA A 51 22.56 -7.67 8.63
N GLY A 52 23.60 -7.73 7.78
CA GLY A 52 24.75 -8.62 7.97
C GLY A 52 24.56 -10.04 7.44
N GLU A 53 25.39 -10.98 7.91
CA GLU A 53 25.42 -12.40 7.48
C GLU A 53 24.55 -13.33 8.34
N ALA A 54 23.78 -12.79 9.29
CA ALA A 54 22.95 -13.62 10.16
C ALA A 54 21.85 -14.34 9.36
N PRO A 55 21.53 -15.61 9.64
CA PRO A 55 20.41 -16.30 9.00
C PRO A 55 19.06 -15.76 9.49
N ILE A 56 18.03 -15.82 8.65
CA ILE A 56 16.65 -15.47 9.04
C ILE A 56 16.19 -16.46 10.14
N THR A 57 16.10 -16.00 11.39
CA THR A 57 15.64 -16.78 12.54
C THR A 57 14.14 -16.55 12.76
N GLY A 58 13.31 -16.91 11.78
CA GLY A 58 11.85 -16.83 11.93
C GLY A 58 11.08 -17.03 10.64
N VAL A 59 9.83 -17.49 10.76
CA VAL A 59 8.88 -17.59 9.64
C VAL A 59 7.96 -16.37 9.72
N PRO A 60 7.93 -15.49 8.70
CA PRO A 60 6.97 -14.40 8.69
C PRO A 60 5.54 -14.92 8.62
N THR A 61 4.61 -14.18 9.21
CA THR A 61 3.19 -14.52 9.20
C THR A 61 2.35 -13.37 8.64
N VAL A 62 1.24 -13.73 8.00
CA VAL A 62 0.19 -12.79 7.56
C VAL A 62 -1.12 -13.32 8.11
N TYR A 63 -1.84 -12.48 8.86
CA TYR A 63 -3.09 -12.89 9.49
C TYR A 63 -2.93 -14.18 10.33
N GLY A 64 -1.84 -14.24 11.11
CA GLY A 64 -1.45 -15.38 11.95
C GLY A 64 -1.12 -16.68 11.19
N SER A 65 -1.07 -16.64 9.86
CA SER A 65 -0.75 -17.81 9.03
C SER A 65 0.70 -17.72 8.57
N PRO A 66 1.53 -18.76 8.79
CA PRO A 66 2.92 -18.77 8.35
C PRO A 66 2.99 -18.72 6.81
N LEU A 67 4.02 -18.06 6.28
CA LEU A 67 4.27 -18.01 4.85
C LEU A 67 5.14 -19.21 4.43
N ASP A 68 4.89 -19.71 3.23
CA ASP A 68 5.74 -20.70 2.58
C ASP A 68 6.94 -20.01 1.95
N SER A 69 8.15 -20.52 2.17
CA SER A 69 9.36 -20.01 1.54
C SER A 69 9.70 -20.74 0.25
N PHE A 70 10.20 -20.00 -0.75
CA PHE A 70 10.96 -20.57 -1.86
C PHE A 70 12.24 -19.77 -2.08
N THR A 71 13.34 -20.44 -2.41
CA THR A 71 14.63 -19.79 -2.67
C THR A 71 15.02 -19.96 -4.13
N ARG A 72 15.34 -18.85 -4.80
CA ARG A 72 15.83 -18.86 -6.18
C ARG A 72 17.00 -17.91 -6.31
N GLN A 73 18.12 -18.39 -6.86
CA GLN A 73 19.34 -17.58 -7.07
C GLN A 73 19.84 -16.89 -5.78
N GLY A 74 19.75 -17.57 -4.64
CA GLY A 74 20.19 -17.04 -3.34
C GLY A 74 19.22 -16.04 -2.68
N VAL A 75 18.10 -15.71 -3.33
CA VAL A 75 17.04 -14.87 -2.74
C VAL A 75 15.91 -15.76 -2.24
N THR A 76 15.58 -15.64 -0.95
CA THR A 76 14.43 -16.31 -0.35
C THR A 76 13.21 -15.38 -0.40
N THR A 77 12.15 -15.86 -1.03
CA THR A 77 10.86 -15.20 -1.08
C THR A 77 9.85 -16.01 -0.29
N TRP A 78 9.08 -15.33 0.53
CA TRP A 78 7.99 -15.88 1.33
C TRP A 78 6.66 -15.56 0.67
N GLN A 79 5.73 -16.50 0.66
CA GLN A 79 4.43 -16.32 0.01
C GLN A 79 3.30 -17.00 0.77
N LEU A 80 2.10 -16.45 0.62
CA LEU A 80 0.87 -17.04 1.12
C LEU A 80 -0.24 -16.78 0.10
N ARG A 81 -1.10 -17.78 -0.10
CA ARG A 81 -2.38 -17.62 -0.81
C ARG A 81 -3.46 -18.19 0.09
N LYS A 82 -4.42 -17.35 0.49
CA LYS A 82 -5.46 -17.73 1.46
C LYS A 82 -6.82 -17.15 1.11
N ASN A 83 -7.83 -18.01 1.06
CA ASN A 83 -9.22 -17.58 0.95
C ASN A 83 -9.72 -17.06 2.30
N LEU A 84 -10.24 -15.84 2.33
CA LEU A 84 -10.77 -15.20 3.53
C LEU A 84 -11.65 -14.00 3.17
N ASN A 85 -12.61 -13.68 4.03
CA ASN A 85 -13.34 -12.42 3.94
C ASN A 85 -12.41 -11.27 4.32
N TYR A 86 -12.45 -10.17 3.55
CA TYR A 86 -11.53 -9.05 3.71
C TYR A 86 -11.52 -8.50 5.15
N PRO A 87 -10.37 -8.57 5.86
CA PRO A 87 -10.22 -7.97 7.16
C PRO A 87 -9.68 -6.56 6.92
N SER A 88 -10.44 -5.53 7.29
CA SER A 88 -10.04 -4.12 7.08
C SER A 88 -8.66 -3.77 7.65
N VAL A 89 -8.12 -4.63 8.52
CA VAL A 89 -6.74 -4.62 9.01
C VAL A 89 -6.08 -5.97 8.73
N ILE A 90 -4.92 -5.95 8.07
CA ILE A 90 -4.09 -7.13 7.82
C ILE A 90 -2.87 -7.05 8.75
N PRO A 91 -2.81 -7.88 9.81
CA PRO A 91 -1.65 -7.95 10.69
C PRO A 91 -0.55 -8.80 10.02
N LEU A 92 0.68 -8.31 10.14
CA LEU A 92 1.90 -8.92 9.65
C LEU A 92 2.86 -9.12 10.83
N GLU A 93 3.50 -10.28 10.91
CA GLU A 93 4.60 -10.51 11.83
C GLU A 93 5.84 -10.80 10.99
N ILE A 94 6.85 -9.94 11.12
CA ILE A 94 8.05 -9.95 10.28
C ILE A 94 9.26 -10.22 11.16
N PRO A 95 10.09 -11.24 10.87
CA PRO A 95 11.36 -11.44 11.57
C PRO A 95 12.26 -10.19 11.50
N CYS A 96 12.84 -9.80 12.64
CA CYS A 96 13.71 -8.63 12.76
C CYS A 96 14.78 -8.86 13.85
N GLY A 97 15.96 -9.32 13.45
CA GLY A 97 16.96 -9.93 14.32
C GLY A 97 16.39 -11.16 15.03
N ASP A 98 16.62 -11.27 16.35
CA ASP A 98 16.14 -12.39 17.17
C ASP A 98 14.67 -12.25 17.65
N ALA A 99 13.88 -11.40 17.01
CA ALA A 99 12.50 -11.10 17.42
C ALA A 99 11.54 -11.04 16.23
N LEU A 100 10.23 -11.01 16.53
CA LEU A 100 9.17 -10.70 15.56
C LEU A 100 8.72 -9.25 15.72
N CYS A 101 8.66 -8.54 14.60
CA CYS A 101 8.19 -7.17 14.48
C CYS A 101 6.77 -7.15 13.90
N ASN A 102 5.80 -6.70 14.69
CA ASN A 102 4.41 -6.61 14.25
C ASN A 102 4.17 -5.36 13.40
N ARG A 103 3.41 -5.49 12.32
CA ARG A 103 2.96 -4.39 11.46
C ARG A 103 1.52 -4.59 11.04
N ASP A 104 0.75 -3.50 11.11
CA ASP A 104 -0.62 -3.49 10.62
C ASP A 104 -0.73 -2.71 9.31
N VAL A 105 -1.41 -3.32 8.35
CA VAL A 105 -1.83 -2.68 7.11
C VAL A 105 -3.32 -2.39 7.21
N LYS A 106 -3.67 -1.11 7.18
CA LYS A 106 -5.05 -0.64 7.19
C LYS A 106 -5.37 -0.11 5.80
N LEU A 107 -6.24 -0.82 5.09
CA LEU A 107 -6.66 -0.44 3.75
C LEU A 107 -8.18 -0.58 3.71
N ALA A 108 -8.90 0.53 3.81
CA ALA A 108 -10.36 0.50 3.78
C ALA A 108 -10.86 -0.04 2.42
N PRO A 109 -11.85 -0.95 2.41
CA PRO A 109 -12.36 -1.54 1.18
C PRO A 109 -13.05 -0.49 0.31
N VAL A 110 -12.98 -0.71 -1.00
CA VAL A 110 -13.68 0.08 -2.03
C VAL A 110 -14.77 -0.75 -2.70
N PHE A 111 -15.70 -0.10 -3.38
CA PHE A 111 -16.79 -0.75 -4.11
C PHE A 111 -17.00 -0.11 -5.48
N VAL A 112 -17.42 -0.94 -6.46
CA VAL A 112 -17.72 -0.51 -7.84
C VAL A 112 -19.23 -0.28 -8.07
N ASP A 113 -20.03 -0.55 -7.04
CA ASP A 113 -21.49 -0.58 -7.06
C ASP A 113 -22.13 0.77 -7.38
N SER A 114 -21.41 1.88 -7.19
CA SER A 114 -21.92 3.23 -7.50
C SER A 114 -21.77 3.64 -8.97
N PHE A 115 -21.12 2.84 -9.81
CA PHE A 115 -21.12 3.11 -11.25
C PHE A 115 -22.56 3.11 -11.80
N PRO A 116 -22.88 3.94 -12.80
CA PRO A 116 -24.11 3.78 -13.54
C PRO A 116 -24.00 2.56 -14.47
N ASN A 117 -25.14 2.04 -14.92
CA ASN A 117 -25.14 0.98 -15.94
C ASN A 117 -24.72 1.51 -17.32
N VAL A 118 -24.95 2.79 -17.58
CA VAL A 118 -24.57 3.48 -18.82
C VAL A 118 -23.79 4.75 -18.47
N ILE A 119 -22.64 4.94 -19.12
CA ILE A 119 -21.81 6.15 -19.04
C ILE A 119 -22.01 6.98 -20.30
N ASP A 120 -22.31 8.26 -20.12
CA ASP A 120 -22.22 9.27 -21.18
C ASP A 120 -20.80 9.85 -21.18
N PRO A 121 -19.95 9.55 -22.18
CA PRO A 121 -18.56 10.00 -22.17
C PRO A 121 -18.41 11.53 -22.32
N LYS A 122 -19.49 12.24 -22.68
CA LYS A 122 -19.50 13.70 -22.85
C LYS A 122 -19.75 14.46 -21.55
N LYS A 123 -20.02 13.76 -20.44
CA LYS A 123 -20.31 14.36 -19.14
C LYS A 123 -19.35 13.83 -18.09
N ASP A 124 -19.01 14.70 -17.15
CA ASP A 124 -18.28 14.29 -15.96
C ASP A 124 -19.13 13.28 -15.17
N LEU A 125 -18.48 12.23 -14.68
CA LEU A 125 -19.12 11.18 -13.91
C LEU A 125 -18.66 11.23 -12.46
N GLN A 126 -19.59 11.42 -11.53
CA GLN A 126 -19.32 11.30 -10.11
C GLN A 126 -19.66 9.89 -9.62
N VAL A 127 -18.69 9.23 -8.98
CA VAL A 127 -18.85 7.89 -8.42
C VAL A 127 -18.31 7.84 -7.00
N ALA A 128 -19.13 7.41 -6.05
CA ALA A 128 -18.63 7.01 -4.75
C ALA A 128 -17.80 5.73 -4.91
N TYR A 129 -16.62 5.69 -4.30
CA TYR A 129 -15.72 4.52 -4.40
C TYR A 129 -15.55 3.78 -3.08
N GLY A 130 -15.95 4.36 -1.96
CA GLY A 130 -15.72 3.76 -0.64
C GLY A 130 -16.43 4.51 0.49
N PRO A 131 -16.22 4.08 1.74
CA PRO A 131 -16.72 4.79 2.92
C PRO A 131 -15.80 5.96 3.35
N GLU A 132 -14.54 5.94 2.93
CA GLU A 132 -13.49 6.86 3.39
C GLU A 132 -12.78 7.51 2.20
N ALA A 133 -12.32 8.75 2.39
CA ALA A 133 -11.51 9.45 1.40
C ALA A 133 -10.10 8.83 1.32
N LEU A 134 -9.45 8.95 0.16
CA LEU A 134 -8.05 8.51 0.00
C LEU A 134 -7.11 9.36 0.85
N THR A 135 -6.18 8.69 1.53
CA THR A 135 -5.05 9.30 2.23
C THR A 135 -3.89 9.63 1.27
N SER A 136 -2.86 10.34 1.72
CA SER A 136 -1.69 10.69 0.90
C SER A 136 -0.84 9.52 0.45
N SER A 137 -0.97 8.35 1.09
CA SER A 137 -0.27 7.11 0.72
C SER A 137 -1.10 6.20 -0.19
N GLU A 138 -2.29 6.64 -0.58
CA GLU A 138 -3.25 5.84 -1.32
C GLU A 138 -3.51 6.39 -2.73
N SER A 139 -3.88 5.48 -3.62
CA SER A 139 -4.42 5.82 -4.93
C SER A 139 -5.51 4.82 -5.33
N LEU A 140 -6.38 5.23 -6.23
CA LEU A 140 -7.47 4.43 -6.76
C LEU A 140 -7.33 4.39 -8.28
N VAL A 141 -7.35 3.19 -8.84
CA VAL A 141 -7.34 2.97 -10.29
C VAL A 141 -8.70 2.47 -10.71
N PHE A 142 -9.35 3.21 -11.59
CA PHE A 142 -10.54 2.80 -12.32
C PHE A 142 -10.08 2.07 -13.57
N TYR A 143 -10.36 0.77 -13.65
CA TYR A 143 -10.00 -0.05 -14.79
C TYR A 143 -11.22 -0.26 -15.67
N PHE A 144 -11.09 0.02 -16.97
CA PHE A 144 -12.12 -0.18 -17.98
C PHE A 144 -11.62 -1.21 -18.99
N GLY A 145 -12.00 -2.48 -18.80
CA GLY A 145 -11.65 -3.58 -19.71
C GLY A 145 -12.74 -3.79 -20.75
N PRO A 146 -12.54 -3.43 -22.02
CA PRO A 146 -13.57 -3.59 -23.04
C PRO A 146 -13.81 -5.07 -23.34
N GLN A 147 -15.07 -5.46 -23.56
CA GLN A 147 -15.43 -6.86 -23.83
C GLN A 147 -14.94 -7.37 -25.19
N ASP A 148 -14.66 -6.47 -26.12
CA ASP A 148 -14.10 -6.78 -27.45
C ASP A 148 -12.58 -7.09 -27.43
N ARG A 149 -11.96 -7.11 -26.24
CA ARG A 149 -10.53 -7.34 -26.01
C ARG A 149 -9.61 -6.28 -26.62
N SER A 150 -10.12 -5.09 -26.92
CA SER A 150 -9.29 -3.93 -27.24
C SER A 150 -8.51 -3.44 -26.01
N ALA A 151 -7.66 -2.43 -26.20
CA ALA A 151 -6.79 -1.95 -25.14
C ALA A 151 -7.60 -1.42 -23.95
N PRO A 152 -7.32 -1.87 -22.71
CA PRO A 152 -8.01 -1.38 -21.54
C PRO A 152 -7.60 0.06 -21.21
N GLU A 153 -8.56 0.84 -20.74
CA GLU A 153 -8.33 2.21 -20.28
C GLU A 153 -8.24 2.26 -18.75
N LYS A 154 -7.38 3.15 -18.24
CA LYS A 154 -7.15 3.31 -16.81
C LYS A 154 -7.20 4.78 -16.44
N ILE A 155 -8.03 5.11 -15.46
CA ILE A 155 -8.05 6.44 -14.84
C ILE A 155 -7.54 6.29 -13.42
N LYS A 156 -6.53 7.07 -13.04
CA LYS A 156 -5.93 7.01 -11.70
C LYS A 156 -6.23 8.27 -10.91
N LEU A 157 -6.82 8.09 -9.73
CA LEU A 157 -6.98 9.12 -8.71
C LEU A 157 -5.90 8.92 -7.65
N VAL A 158 -5.13 9.98 -7.36
CA VAL A 158 -4.07 9.95 -6.34
C VAL A 158 -4.54 10.78 -5.15
N GLY A 159 -4.39 10.23 -3.94
CA GLY A 159 -4.73 10.96 -2.71
C GLY A 159 -3.70 12.05 -2.35
N PRO A 160 -3.99 12.85 -1.31
CA PRO A 160 -5.19 12.79 -0.49
C PRO A 160 -6.42 13.38 -1.20
N THR A 161 -7.61 12.89 -0.85
CA THR A 161 -8.89 13.45 -1.31
C THR A 161 -9.72 13.90 -0.11
N ASN A 162 -10.62 14.85 -0.33
CA ASN A 162 -11.47 15.38 0.75
C ASN A 162 -12.78 14.60 0.93
N SER A 163 -13.14 13.72 -0.02
CA SER A 163 -14.37 12.94 0.01
C SER A 163 -14.17 11.56 -0.62
N PRO A 164 -15.03 10.57 -0.28
CA PRO A 164 -15.02 9.25 -0.90
C PRO A 164 -15.69 9.21 -2.29
N VAL A 165 -15.81 10.36 -2.96
CA VAL A 165 -16.43 10.49 -4.28
C VAL A 165 -15.36 10.94 -5.27
N ALA A 166 -15.21 10.21 -6.37
CA ALA A 166 -14.35 10.57 -7.47
C ALA A 166 -15.17 11.23 -8.58
N THR A 167 -14.65 12.32 -9.14
CA THR A 167 -15.13 12.90 -10.39
C THR A 167 -14.22 12.41 -11.51
N LEU A 168 -14.75 11.58 -12.40
CA LEU A 168 -14.09 11.18 -13.64
C LEU A 168 -14.43 12.24 -14.70
N PRO A 169 -13.45 13.01 -15.17
CA PRO A 169 -13.72 14.10 -16.09
C PRO A 169 -14.04 13.55 -17.49
N SER A 170 -14.92 14.27 -18.19
CA SER A 170 -15.40 13.92 -19.53
C SER A 170 -14.26 13.73 -20.55
N ASP A 171 -13.15 14.46 -20.43
CA ASP A 171 -11.98 14.29 -21.31
C ASP A 171 -11.28 12.93 -21.13
N ALA A 172 -11.26 12.39 -19.91
CA ALA A 172 -10.77 11.05 -19.63
C ALA A 172 -11.76 9.98 -20.10
N LEU A 173 -13.07 10.22 -19.92
CA LEU A 173 -14.12 9.30 -20.36
C LEU A 173 -14.28 9.26 -21.88
N ALA A 174 -14.03 10.36 -22.59
CA ALA A 174 -14.07 10.44 -24.05
C ALA A 174 -13.03 9.53 -24.75
N LYS A 175 -12.05 8.99 -24.01
CA LYS A 175 -11.10 7.99 -24.50
C LYS A 175 -11.72 6.59 -24.59
N LEU A 176 -12.82 6.36 -23.85
CA LEU A 176 -13.59 5.13 -23.93
C LEU A 176 -14.39 5.13 -25.23
N LYS A 177 -14.22 4.08 -26.04
CA LYS A 177 -15.05 3.88 -27.22
C LYS A 177 -16.45 3.45 -26.79
N PRO A 178 -17.50 3.72 -27.60
CA PRO A 178 -18.82 3.17 -27.33
C PRO A 178 -18.78 1.63 -27.27
N GLY A 179 -19.50 1.04 -26.31
CA GLY A 179 -19.56 -0.42 -26.14
C GLY A 179 -19.60 -0.87 -24.68
N LYS A 180 -19.43 -2.19 -24.48
CA LYS A 180 -19.53 -2.83 -23.15
C LYS A 180 -18.16 -2.99 -22.49
N TYR A 181 -18.10 -2.65 -21.20
CA TYR A 181 -16.87 -2.69 -20.41
C TYR A 181 -17.07 -3.48 -19.11
N ASN A 182 -16.06 -4.28 -18.78
CA ASN A 182 -15.84 -4.84 -17.46
C ASN A 182 -15.07 -3.80 -16.63
N VAL A 183 -15.74 -3.21 -15.65
CA VAL A 183 -15.19 -2.20 -14.75
C VAL A 183 -14.93 -2.79 -13.38
N TYR A 184 -13.77 -2.48 -12.83
CA TYR A 184 -13.41 -2.78 -11.46
C TYR A 184 -12.44 -1.71 -10.94
N LEU A 185 -12.34 -1.61 -9.62
CA LEU A 185 -11.46 -0.66 -8.96
C LEU A 185 -10.29 -1.39 -8.32
N ILE A 186 -9.12 -0.76 -8.34
CA ILE A 186 -7.95 -1.20 -7.59
C ILE A 186 -7.56 -0.06 -6.65
N LYS A 187 -7.79 -0.23 -5.34
CA LYS A 187 -7.25 0.69 -4.34
C LYS A 187 -5.85 0.21 -3.98
N GLN A 188 -4.87 1.09 -4.11
CA GLN A 188 -3.45 0.82 -3.85
C GLN A 188 -2.99 1.69 -2.68
N GLN A 189 -2.18 1.13 -1.78
CA GLN A 189 -1.52 1.85 -0.71
C GLN A 189 -0.04 1.48 -0.66
N LEU A 190 0.82 2.48 -0.50
CA LEU A 190 2.24 2.27 -0.22
C LEU A 190 2.56 2.80 1.17
N LYS A 191 2.88 1.89 2.10
CA LYS A 191 3.30 2.23 3.45
C LYS A 191 4.78 1.92 3.60
N ARG A 192 5.57 2.96 3.90
CA ARG A 192 6.98 2.81 4.28
C ARG A 192 7.11 3.18 5.75
N ASP A 193 7.81 2.35 6.50
CA ASP A 193 7.99 2.55 7.94
C ASP A 193 9.38 2.09 8.35
N THR A 194 9.98 2.77 9.33
CA THR A 194 11.31 2.47 9.82
C THR A 194 11.30 2.51 11.34
N THR A 195 11.80 1.43 11.93
CA THR A 195 12.05 1.31 13.37
C THR A 195 13.53 1.11 13.63
N ALA A 196 13.91 1.00 14.91
CA ALA A 196 15.29 0.74 15.28
C ALA A 196 15.85 -0.56 14.66
N ARG A 197 15.01 -1.57 14.41
CA ARG A 197 15.42 -2.91 13.95
C ARG A 197 15.00 -3.25 12.52
N LEU A 198 13.92 -2.65 12.03
CA LEU A 198 13.29 -3.04 10.78
C LEU A 198 12.89 -1.82 9.96
N TRP A 199 13.32 -1.80 8.71
CA TRP A 199 12.74 -1.00 7.63
C TRP A 199 11.74 -1.84 6.85
N THR A 200 10.60 -1.25 6.48
CA THR A 200 9.56 -1.92 5.68
C THR A 200 9.10 -1.05 4.53
N SER A 201 8.82 -1.69 3.41
CA SER A 201 8.05 -1.13 2.29
C SER A 201 6.92 -2.09 1.94
N ILE A 202 5.71 -1.72 2.31
CA ILE A 202 4.51 -2.54 2.13
C ILE A 202 3.64 -1.91 1.04
N GLN A 203 3.44 -2.63 -0.05
CA GLN A 203 2.47 -2.31 -1.08
C GLN A 203 1.24 -3.18 -0.89
N ALA A 204 0.09 -2.55 -0.67
CA ALA A 204 -1.18 -3.25 -0.49
C ALA A 204 -2.17 -2.85 -1.58
N GLU A 205 -2.90 -3.83 -2.10
CA GLU A 205 -3.90 -3.65 -3.14
C GLU A 205 -5.21 -4.35 -2.76
N TYR A 206 -6.32 -3.66 -2.97
CA TYR A 206 -7.67 -4.20 -2.90
C TYR A 206 -8.32 -4.07 -4.27
N MET A 207 -8.67 -5.20 -4.88
CA MET A 207 -9.37 -5.28 -6.15
C MET A 207 -10.83 -5.62 -5.92
N THR A 208 -11.74 -4.79 -6.43
CA THR A 208 -13.17 -5.05 -6.33
C THR A 208 -13.60 -6.20 -7.20
N ARG A 209 -14.84 -6.64 -7.01
CA ARG A 209 -15.57 -7.39 -8.02
C ARG A 209 -15.62 -6.66 -9.36
N THR A 210 -15.82 -7.43 -10.43
CA THR A 210 -16.09 -6.86 -11.76
C THR A 210 -17.55 -6.49 -11.93
N ARG A 211 -17.82 -5.37 -12.61
CA ARG A 211 -19.15 -4.93 -13.01
C ARG A 211 -19.20 -4.65 -14.51
N LEU A 212 -20.25 -5.12 -15.16
CA LEU A 212 -20.54 -4.78 -16.55
C LEU A 212 -21.22 -3.41 -16.64
N ILE A 213 -20.71 -2.54 -17.50
CA ILE A 213 -21.32 -1.26 -17.87
C ILE A 213 -21.33 -1.09 -19.39
N GLU A 214 -22.06 -0.09 -19.86
CA GLU A 214 -22.09 0.35 -21.25
C GLU A 214 -21.61 1.80 -21.36
N VAL A 215 -20.82 2.10 -22.39
CA VAL A 215 -20.43 3.47 -22.77
C VAL A 215 -21.25 3.85 -23.98
N ALA A 216 -22.00 4.95 -23.86
CA ALA A 216 -22.87 5.47 -24.91
C ALA A 216 -22.08 6.17 -26.02
N GLU A 217 -22.76 6.46 -27.13
CA GLU A 217 -22.25 7.23 -28.29
C GLU A 217 -22.07 8.73 -28.04
#